data_AF-A0A550CYM9-F1
#
_entry.id   AF-A0A550CYM9-F1
#
_cell.length_a   1.000
_cell.length_b   1.000
_cell.length_c   1.000
_cell.angle_alpha   90.00
_cell.angle_beta   90.00
_cell.angle_gamma   90.00
#
_symmetry.space_group_name_H-M   'P 1'
#
loop_
_entity.id
_entity.type
_entity.pdbx_description
1 polymer ?
#
loop_
_entity_poly.entity_id
_entity_poly.type
_entity_poly.pdbx_seq_one_letter_code
_entity_poly.pdbx_strand_id
1 'polypeptide(L)' 'MSSPSASSTATKPLARLATHATKTCAVQATAYGDCVLKTYTDVRKDICAKEFGAFKECLQTAMNRKW' A
#
# COMPACT_ATOMS: atom_id res chain seq x y z
N MET A 1 -3.93 -5.70 -29.53
CA MET A 1 -3.44 -4.35 -29.21
C MET A 1 -4.65 -3.46 -28.97
N SER A 2 -4.66 -2.76 -27.82
CA SER A 2 -5.43 -1.55 -27.50
C SER A 2 -6.97 -1.64 -27.39
N SER A 3 -7.46 -1.71 -26.16
CA SER A 3 -8.80 -1.21 -25.81
C SER A 3 -8.66 0.13 -25.07
N PRO A 4 -9.26 1.23 -25.56
CA PRO A 4 -9.35 2.49 -24.85
C PRO A 4 -10.62 2.47 -23.98
N SER A 5 -10.48 2.59 -22.66
CA SER A 5 -11.64 2.81 -21.79
C SER A 5 -11.34 3.88 -20.73
N ALA A 6 -11.92 5.05 -20.98
CA ALA A 6 -12.25 6.11 -20.04
C ALA A 6 -11.13 6.60 -19.09
N SER A 7 -10.32 7.52 -19.61
CA SER A 7 -9.69 8.58 -18.82
C SER A 7 -10.76 9.34 -18.04
N SER A 8 -10.75 9.18 -16.72
CA SER A 8 -11.37 10.14 -15.79
C SER A 8 -10.27 10.61 -14.84
N THR A 9 -10.21 11.92 -14.64
CA THR A 9 -9.20 12.70 -13.91
C THR A 9 -9.18 12.38 -12.40
N ALA A 10 -9.04 11.10 -12.04
CA ALA A 10 -8.98 10.55 -10.68
C ALA A 10 -7.59 9.97 -10.36
N THR A 11 -6.61 10.16 -11.25
CA THR A 11 -5.23 9.67 -11.10
C THR A 11 -4.45 10.38 -9.99
N LYS A 12 -4.79 11.61 -9.61
CA LYS A 12 -4.03 12.37 -8.61
C LYS A 12 -4.01 11.71 -7.22
N PRO A 13 -5.16 11.35 -6.58
CA PRO A 13 -5.13 10.78 -5.24
C PRO A 13 -4.55 9.37 -5.19
N LEU A 14 -4.83 8.51 -6.18
CA LEU A 14 -4.26 7.16 -6.25
C LEU A 14 -2.76 7.18 -6.57
N ALA A 15 -2.31 8.04 -7.50
CA ALA A 15 -0.88 8.19 -7.77
C ALA A 15 -0.13 8.78 -6.58
N ARG A 16 -0.74 9.73 -5.85
CA ARG A 16 -0.18 10.23 -4.58
C ARG A 16 -0.10 9.11 -3.55
N LEU A 17 -1.14 8.29 -3.39
CA LEU A 17 -1.12 7.13 -2.50
C LEU A 17 0.02 6.17 -2.86
N ALA A 18 0.13 5.79 -4.13
CA ALA A 18 1.20 4.92 -4.62
C ALA A 18 2.59 5.54 -4.35
N THR A 19 2.76 6.84 -4.62
CA THR A 19 4.03 7.53 -4.38
C THR A 19 4.41 7.53 -2.90
N HIS A 20 3.46 7.80 -2.01
CA HIS A 20 3.72 7.78 -0.57
C HIS A 20 3.93 6.36 -0.04
N ALA A 21 3.22 5.37 -0.59
CA ALA A 21 3.41 3.96 -0.27
C ALA A 21 4.82 3.48 -0.64
N THR A 22 5.31 3.83 -1.83
CA THR A 22 6.59 3.33 -2.35
C THR A 22 7.79 4.23 -2.08
N LYS A 23 7.58 5.50 -1.70
CA LYS A 23 8.67 6.41 -1.29
C LYS A 23 8.70 6.67 0.20
N THR A 24 7.63 7.23 0.76
CA THR A 24 7.61 7.68 2.15
C THR A 24 7.54 6.50 3.12
N CYS A 25 6.73 5.50 2.79
CA CYS A 25 6.50 4.31 3.60
C CYS A 25 7.15 3.06 3.00
N ALA A 26 8.18 3.25 2.15
CA ALA A 26 8.84 2.18 1.41
C ALA A 26 9.41 1.09 2.32
N VAL A 27 9.92 1.49 3.50
CA VAL A 27 10.50 0.59 4.49
C VAL A 27 9.43 -0.34 5.05
N GLN A 28 8.31 0.22 5.50
CA GLN A 28 7.19 -0.58 6.02
C GLN A 28 6.52 -1.41 4.91
N ALA A 29 6.44 -0.90 3.68
CA ALA A 29 5.92 -1.65 2.53
C ALA A 29 6.77 -2.88 2.23
N THR A 30 8.11 -2.73 2.28
CA THR A 30 9.05 -3.82 2.03
C THR A 30 8.99 -4.86 3.15
N ALA A 31 8.94 -4.42 4.40
CA ALA A 31 8.86 -5.34 5.54
C ALA A 31 7.52 -6.10 5.59
N TYR A 32 6.41 -5.42 5.26
CA TYR A 32 5.12 -6.08 5.05
C TYR A 32 5.18 -7.10 3.91
N GLY A 33 5.75 -6.72 2.75
CA GLY A 33 5.92 -7.62 1.61
C GLY A 33 6.76 -8.84 1.94
N ASP A 34 7.87 -8.66 2.67
CA ASP A 34 8.76 -9.73 3.10
C ASP A 34 8.07 -10.71 4.06
N CYS A 35 7.26 -10.21 5.00
CA CYS A 35 6.41 -11.03 5.85
C CYS A 35 5.38 -11.84 5.04
N VAL A 36 4.71 -11.21 4.06
CA VAL A 36 3.75 -11.90 3.20
C VAL A 36 4.44 -12.97 2.35
N LEU A 37 5.64 -12.70 1.83
CA LEU A 37 6.40 -13.68 1.04
C LEU A 37 6.84 -14.87 1.88
N LYS A 38 7.32 -14.62 3.11
CA LYS A 38 7.70 -15.69 4.06
C LYS A 38 6.52 -16.58 4.47
N THR A 39 5.32 -15.99 4.50
CA THR A 39 4.11 -16.69 4.95
C THR A 39 3.12 -16.96 3.81
N TYR A 40 3.56 -16.88 2.56
CA TYR A 40 2.71 -16.95 1.37
C TYR A 40 1.88 -18.25 1.30
N THR A 41 2.40 -19.34 1.88
CA THR A 41 1.74 -20.65 1.93
C THR A 41 0.66 -20.78 3.01
N ASP A 42 0.73 -19.99 4.08
CA ASP A 42 -0.24 -19.98 5.18
C ASP A 42 -0.71 -18.54 5.42
N VAL A 43 -1.08 -17.79 4.37
CA VAL A 43 -1.58 -16.42 4.56
C VAL A 43 -2.89 -16.48 5.32
N ARG A 44 -2.81 -16.21 6.63
CA ARG A 44 -3.96 -16.04 7.50
C ARG A 44 -4.13 -14.59 7.90
N LYS A 45 -5.38 -14.24 8.22
CA LYS A 45 -5.70 -12.94 8.79
C LYS A 45 -4.83 -12.73 10.04
N ASP A 46 -4.24 -11.56 10.16
CA ASP A 46 -3.35 -11.11 11.25
C ASP A 46 -1.88 -11.57 11.26
N ILE A 47 -1.42 -12.42 10.34
CA ILE A 47 -0.01 -12.86 10.33
C ILE A 47 0.98 -11.70 10.21
N CYS A 48 0.70 -10.77 9.31
CA CYS A 48 1.51 -9.56 9.12
C CYS A 48 0.79 -8.32 9.68
N ALA A 49 -0.09 -8.48 10.69
CA ALA A 49 -0.86 -7.35 11.26
C ALA A 49 0.04 -6.25 11.81
N LYS A 50 1.17 -6.61 12.42
CA LYS A 50 2.14 -5.66 12.98
C LYS A 50 2.75 -4.77 11.90
N GLU A 51 3.24 -5.38 10.82
CA GLU A 51 3.83 -4.67 9.69
C GLU A 51 2.78 -3.88 8.91
N PHE A 52 1.59 -4.45 8.74
CA PHE A 52 0.46 -3.77 8.12
C PHE A 52 0.01 -2.56 8.94
N GLY A 53 0.00 -2.65 10.27
CA GLY A 53 -0.31 -1.54 11.17
C GLY A 53 0.65 -0.37 10.99
N ALA A 54 1.96 -0.65 11.03
CA ALA A 54 3.00 0.37 10.83
C ALA A 54 2.94 0.99 9.41
N PHE A 55 2.70 0.17 8.38
CA PHE A 55 2.51 0.65 7.02
C PHE A 55 1.26 1.53 6.88
N LYS A 56 0.15 1.11 7.49
CA LYS A 56 -1.11 1.85 7.51
C LYS A 56 -0.98 3.20 8.21
N GLU A 57 -0.35 3.26 9.38
CA GLU A 57 -0.13 4.52 10.10
C GLU A 57 0.70 5.50 9.28
N CYS A 58 1.78 5.01 8.66
CA CYS A 58 2.60 5.82 7.77
C CYS A 58 1.80 6.35 6.57
N LEU A 59 1.00 5.49 5.93
CA LEU A 59 0.14 5.91 4.82
C LEU A 59 -0.92 6.91 5.22
N GLN A 60 -1.58 6.71 6.37
CA GLN A 60 -2.60 7.62 6.88
C GLN A 60 -2.01 9.00 7.17
N THR A 61 -0.81 9.02 7.76
CA THR A 61 -0.06 10.25 8.04
C THR A 61 0.36 10.94 6.73
N ALA A 62 0.92 10.20 5.78
CA ALA A 62 1.38 10.72 4.50
C ALA A 62 0.23 11.23 3.60
N MET A 63 -0.94 10.58 3.68
CA MET A 63 -2.16 11.02 3.01
C MET A 63 -2.85 12.19 3.71
N ASN A 64 -2.52 12.46 4.98
CA ASN A 64 -3.19 13.44 5.84
C ASN A 64 -4.74 13.30 5.78
N ARG A 65 -5.22 12.06 5.62
CA ARG A 65 -6.65 11.70 5.53
C ARG A 65 -7.01 10.94 6.79
N LYS A 66 -7.83 11.57 7.63
CA LYS A 66 -8.52 10.90 8.73
C LYS A 66 -9.76 10.24 8.12
N TRP A 67 -9.72 8.92 7.97
CA TRP A 67 -10.84 8.09 7.50
C TRP A 67 -11.65 7.56 8.67
#